data_AF-A0A1Q7QRC4-F1
#
_entry.id   AF-A0A1Q7QRC4-F1
#
_cell.length_a   1.000
_cell.length_b   1.000
_cell.length_c   1.000
_cell.angle_alpha   90.00
_cell.angle_beta   90.00
_cell.angle_gamma   90.00
#
_symmetry.space_group_name_H-M   'P 1'
#
loop_
_entity.id
_entity.type
_entity.pdbx_description
1 polymer ?
#
loop_
_entity_poly.entity_id
_entity_poly.type
_entity_poly.pdbx_seq_one_letter_code
_entity_poly.pdbx_strand_id
1 'polypeptide(L)'
;MRTMALIAAGSCMFTGLGLIPFFGKTVDPTRIAAQIVTGVGFLGAGSILRLGEDVRGLTTAAMIWVVASLGMAVGFGFYAVAIFSGVLVILTLISIKPVEERFIRNRRNRRITDPHPTDVSE
;
A
#
# COMPACT_ATOMS: atom_id res chain seq x y z
N MET A 1 8.93 -5.88 -6.51
CA MET A 1 8.14 -6.43 -7.64
C MET A 1 7.86 -7.93 -7.50
N ARG A 2 8.88 -8.81 -7.39
CA ARG A 2 8.67 -10.27 -7.30
C ARG A 2 7.73 -10.69 -6.15
N THR A 3 7.95 -10.18 -4.94
CA THR A 3 7.13 -10.49 -3.76
C THR A 3 5.68 -10.03 -3.91
N MET A 4 5.47 -8.79 -4.36
CA MET A 4 4.13 -8.24 -4.57
C MET A 4 3.35 -9.01 -5.64
N ALA A 5 4.01 -9.44 -6.72
CA ALA A 5 3.37 -10.27 -7.75
C ALA A 5 2.91 -11.62 -7.20
N LEU A 6 3.71 -12.27 -6.35
CA LEU A 6 3.33 -13.54 -5.70
C LEU A 6 2.18 -13.36 -4.71
N ILE A 7 2.15 -12.25 -3.96
CA ILE A 7 1.03 -11.93 -3.05
C ILE A 7 -0.27 -11.74 -3.84
N ALA A 8 -0.22 -10.99 -4.96
CA ALA A 8 -1.39 -10.78 -5.83
C ALA A 8 -1.91 -12.10 -6.41
N ALA A 9 -1.00 -12.88 -7.01
CA ALA A 9 -1.33 -14.15 -7.66
C ALA A 9 -1.87 -15.17 -6.65
N GLY A 10 -1.23 -15.31 -5.50
CA GLY A 10 -1.69 -16.20 -4.42
C GLY A 10 -3.07 -15.80 -3.90
N SER A 11 -3.30 -14.51 -3.66
CA SER A 11 -4.60 -14.01 -3.19
C SER A 11 -5.71 -14.25 -4.22
N CYS A 12 -5.42 -14.04 -5.51
CA CYS A 12 -6.34 -14.36 -6.60
C CYS A 12 -6.65 -15.86 -6.67
N MET A 13 -5.63 -16.70 -6.56
CA MET A 13 -5.78 -18.15 -6.65
C MET A 13 -6.60 -18.70 -5.49
N PHE A 14 -6.29 -18.33 -4.24
CA PHE A 14 -7.04 -18.78 -3.07
C PHE A 14 -8.50 -18.30 -3.09
N THR A 15 -8.73 -17.06 -3.53
CA THR A 15 -10.08 -16.51 -3.66
C THR A 15 -10.89 -17.25 -4.73
N GLY A 16 -10.30 -17.48 -5.90
CA GLY A 16 -10.93 -18.23 -6.98
C GLY A 16 -11.25 -19.67 -6.59
N LEU A 17 -10.31 -20.36 -5.94
CA LEU A 17 -10.54 -21.72 -5.40
C LEU A 17 -11.66 -21.74 -4.37
N GLY A 18 -11.83 -20.67 -3.59
CA GLY A 18 -12.90 -20.52 -2.61
C GLY A 18 -14.30 -20.41 -3.18
N LEU A 19 -14.42 -20.05 -4.46
CA LEU A 19 -15.70 -19.94 -5.17
C LEU A 19 -16.10 -21.25 -5.87
N ILE A 20 -15.16 -22.17 -6.04
CA ILE A 20 -15.43 -23.46 -6.66
C ILE A 20 -16.15 -24.35 -5.63
N PRO A 21 -17.37 -24.84 -5.93
CA PRO A 21 -18.07 -25.75 -5.04
C PRO A 21 -17.31 -27.08 -5.00
N PHE A 22 -16.67 -27.37 -3.86
CA PHE A 22 -15.97 -28.64 -3.65
C PHE A 22 -16.93 -29.63 -2.97
N PHE A 23 -17.17 -30.78 -3.62
CA PHE A 23 -18.09 -31.84 -3.11
C PHE A 23 -19.53 -31.39 -2.82
N GLY A 24 -20.06 -30.41 -3.57
CA GLY A 24 -21.46 -29.96 -3.42
C GLY A 24 -21.73 -29.15 -2.15
N LYS A 25 -20.70 -28.83 -1.35
CA LYS A 25 -20.79 -27.87 -0.25
C LYS A 25 -20.32 -26.50 -0.73
N THR A 26 -21.16 -25.49 -0.55
CA THR A 26 -20.78 -24.10 -0.70
C THR A 26 -19.80 -23.75 0.42
N VAL A 27 -18.54 -23.53 0.07
CA VAL A 27 -17.56 -22.94 0.98
C VAL A 27 -17.87 -21.46 1.07
N ASP A 28 -17.94 -20.89 2.28
CA ASP A 28 -18.19 -19.46 2.45
C ASP A 28 -16.97 -18.65 1.95
N PRO A 29 -17.07 -17.94 0.80
CA PRO A 29 -15.95 -17.19 0.24
C PRO A 29 -15.44 -16.10 1.19
N THR A 30 -16.34 -15.52 1.99
CA THR A 30 -16.02 -14.53 3.02
C THR A 30 -15.03 -15.05 4.06
N ARG A 31 -15.10 -16.35 4.40
CA ARG A 31 -14.17 -16.97 5.35
C ARG A 31 -12.76 -17.03 4.78
N ILE A 32 -12.62 -17.35 3.49
CA ILE A 32 -11.33 -17.37 2.80
C ILE A 32 -10.76 -15.96 2.71
N ALA A 33 -11.57 -14.97 2.34
CA ALA A 33 -11.15 -13.57 2.34
C ALA A 33 -10.64 -13.12 3.72
N ALA A 34 -11.34 -13.47 4.81
CA ALA A 34 -10.91 -13.15 6.16
C ALA A 34 -9.55 -13.79 6.52
N GLN A 35 -9.31 -15.04 6.10
CA GLN A 35 -8.02 -15.70 6.31
C GLN A 35 -6.88 -15.06 5.51
N ILE A 36 -7.15 -14.67 4.26
CA ILE A 36 -6.17 -13.95 3.43
C ILE A 36 -5.81 -12.60 4.08
N VAL A 37 -6.80 -11.80 4.50
CA VAL A 37 -6.58 -10.52 5.19
C VAL A 37 -5.74 -10.70 6.45
N THR A 38 -6.04 -11.73 7.24
CA THR A 38 -5.28 -12.05 8.46
C THR A 38 -3.82 -12.41 8.15
N GLY A 39 -3.58 -13.31 7.19
CA GLY A 39 -2.24 -13.74 6.81
C GLY A 39 -1.40 -12.62 6.20
N VAL A 40 -1.99 -11.81 5.32
CA VAL A 40 -1.33 -10.66 4.70
C VAL A 40 -1.06 -9.55 5.73
N GLY A 41 -1.95 -9.36 6.70
CA GLY A 41 -1.72 -8.44 7.82
C GLY A 41 -0.48 -8.81 8.63
N PHE A 42 -0.25 -10.10 8.88
CA PHE A 42 0.96 -10.58 9.53
C PHE A 42 2.24 -10.29 8.69
N LEU A 43 2.20 -10.54 7.38
CA LEU A 43 3.31 -10.22 6.47
C LEU A 43 3.58 -8.71 6.41
N GLY A 44 2.51 -7.90 6.40
CA GLY A 44 2.59 -6.44 6.43
C GLY A 44 3.26 -5.94 7.71
N ALA A 45 2.81 -6.42 8.88
CA ALA A 45 3.42 -6.09 10.17
C ALA A 45 4.89 -6.51 10.23
N GLY A 46 5.23 -7.71 9.73
CA GLY A 46 6.61 -8.20 9.67
C GLY A 46 7.52 -7.39 8.73
N SER A 47 6.97 -6.59 7.83
CA SER A 47 7.73 -5.70 6.95
C SER A 47 8.05 -4.34 7.57
N ILE A 48 7.43 -4.00 8.70
CA ILE A 48 7.66 -2.75 9.43
C ILE A 48 8.80 -2.98 10.42
N LEU A 49 9.88 -2.23 10.27
CA LEU A 49 11.06 -2.31 11.12
C LEU A 49 11.24 -0.99 11.86
N ARG A 50 11.44 -1.06 13.18
CA ARG A 50 11.75 0.09 14.02
C ARG A 50 13.21 0.04 14.44
N LEU A 51 14.00 1.02 14.01
CA LEU A 51 15.39 1.21 14.43
C LEU A 51 15.47 2.52 15.22
N GLY A 52 15.40 2.42 16.54
CA GLY A 52 15.35 3.60 17.43
C GLY A 52 14.08 4.42 17.20
N GLU A 53 14.25 5.69 16.80
CA GLU A 53 13.15 6.59 16.43
C GLU A 53 12.73 6.48 14.95
N ASP A 54 13.53 5.83 14.10
CA ASP A 54 13.25 5.69 12.67
C ASP A 54 12.37 4.46 12.38
N VAL A 55 11.29 4.65 11.62
CA VAL A 55 10.37 3.58 11.21
C VAL A 55 10.48 3.36 9.71
N ARG A 56 10.91 2.17 9.32
CA ARG A 56 11.10 1.77 7.91
C ARG A 56 10.06 0.72 7.51
N GLY A 57 9.71 0.72 6.23
CA GLY A 57 8.84 -0.31 5.65
C GLY A 57 7.34 -0.03 5.71
N LEU A 58 6.91 1.13 6.22
CA LEU A 58 5.49 1.52 6.24
C LEU A 58 4.83 1.44 4.85
N THR A 59 5.49 2.00 3.82
CA THR A 59 4.99 1.95 2.45
C THR A 59 4.94 0.51 1.91
N THR A 60 5.91 -0.33 2.27
CA THR A 60 5.94 -1.74 1.88
C THR A 60 4.76 -2.50 2.51
N ALA A 61 4.48 -2.27 3.79
CA ALA A 61 3.33 -2.86 4.48
C ALA A 61 2.01 -2.45 3.84
N ALA A 62 1.86 -1.17 3.49
CA ALA A 62 0.69 -0.67 2.77
C ALA A 62 0.55 -1.32 1.37
N MET A 63 1.65 -1.48 0.63
CA MET A 63 1.63 -2.15 -0.67
C MET A 63 1.22 -3.62 -0.56
N ILE A 64 1.72 -4.34 0.45
CA ILE A 64 1.36 -5.74 0.72
C ILE A 64 -0.16 -5.88 0.88
N TRP A 65 -0.77 -4.98 1.66
CA TRP A 65 -2.21 -4.96 1.89
C TRP A 65 -3.02 -4.69 0.61
N VAL A 66 -2.62 -3.66 -0.14
CA VAL A 66 -3.31 -3.22 -1.35
C VAL A 66 -3.24 -4.27 -2.45
N VAL A 67 -2.07 -4.86 -2.67
CA VAL A 67 -1.85 -5.82 -3.75
C VAL A 67 -2.57 -7.14 -3.47
N ALA A 68 -2.65 -7.59 -2.21
CA ALA A 68 -3.50 -8.72 -1.84
C ALA A 68 -4.99 -8.42 -2.08
N SER A 69 -5.44 -7.23 -1.71
CA SER A 69 -6.83 -6.79 -1.90
C SER A 69 -7.21 -6.76 -3.39
N LEU A 70 -6.32 -6.27 -4.26
CA LEU A 70 -6.47 -6.32 -5.71
C LEU A 70 -6.54 -7.75 -6.22
N GLY A 71 -5.65 -8.63 -5.76
CA GLY A 71 -5.68 -10.06 -6.11
C GLY A 71 -6.99 -10.72 -5.72
N MET A 72 -7.52 -10.45 -4.52
CA MET A 72 -8.82 -10.96 -4.09
C MET A 72 -9.98 -10.40 -4.94
N ALA A 73 -9.98 -9.10 -5.26
CA ALA A 73 -11.01 -8.51 -6.11
C ALA A 73 -11.06 -9.17 -7.49
N VAL A 74 -9.89 -9.44 -8.08
CA VAL A 74 -9.79 -10.21 -9.35
C VAL A 74 -10.25 -11.65 -9.16
N GLY A 75 -9.86 -12.31 -8.07
CA GLY A 75 -10.29 -13.68 -7.75
C GLY A 75 -11.80 -13.83 -7.52
N PHE A 76 -12.47 -12.78 -7.03
CA PHE A 76 -13.92 -12.70 -6.93
C PHE A 76 -14.64 -12.37 -8.25
N GLY A 77 -13.89 -12.06 -9.31
CA GLY A 77 -14.45 -11.62 -10.59
C GLY A 77 -14.85 -10.14 -10.64
N PHE A 78 -14.54 -9.36 -9.61
CA PHE A 78 -14.83 -7.92 -9.56
C PHE A 78 -13.78 -7.09 -10.32
N TYR A 79 -13.64 -7.33 -11.62
CA TYR A 79 -12.62 -6.69 -12.46
C TYR A 79 -12.75 -5.17 -12.53
N ALA A 80 -13.98 -4.64 -12.60
CA ALA A 80 -14.21 -3.19 -12.62
C ALA A 80 -13.71 -2.51 -11.33
N VAL A 81 -14.00 -3.12 -10.17
CA VAL A 81 -13.52 -2.64 -8.86
C VAL A 81 -12.00 -2.77 -8.76
N ALA A 82 -11.43 -3.87 -9.24
CA ALA A 82 -9.98 -4.08 -9.26
C ALA A 82 -9.25 -3.04 -10.12
N ILE A 83 -9.75 -2.74 -11.32
CA ILE A 83 -9.17 -1.71 -12.20
C ILE A 83 -9.30 -0.33 -11.56
N PHE A 84 -10.50 0.03 -11.09
CA PHE A 84 -10.75 1.33 -10.46
C PHE A 84 -9.86 1.57 -9.24
N SER A 85 -9.80 0.59 -8.33
CA SER A 85 -8.92 0.66 -7.15
C SER A 85 -7.44 0.68 -7.53
N GLY A 86 -7.02 -0.10 -8.54
CA GLY A 86 -5.66 -0.09 -9.05
C GLY A 86 -5.23 1.29 -9.58
N VAL A 87 -6.11 1.96 -10.32
CA VAL A 87 -5.87 3.34 -10.79
C VAL A 87 -5.73 4.30 -9.62
N LEU A 88 -6.64 4.24 -8.63
CA LEU A 88 -6.57 5.09 -7.43
C LEU A 88 -5.27 4.90 -6.64
N VAL A 89 -4.81 3.65 -6.51
CA VAL A 89 -3.56 3.32 -5.85
C VAL A 89 -2.37 3.94 -6.59
N ILE A 90 -2.31 3.78 -7.91
CA ILE A 90 -1.25 4.37 -8.74
C ILE A 90 -1.27 5.91 -8.61
N LEU A 91 -2.45 6.52 -8.68
CA LEU A 91 -2.60 7.97 -8.48
C LEU A 91 -2.10 8.41 -7.11
N THR A 92 -2.42 7.67 -6.06
CA THR A 92 -1.97 7.96 -4.69
C THR A 92 -0.45 7.87 -4.57
N LEU A 93 0.17 6.82 -5.14
CA LEU A 93 1.62 6.62 -5.10
C LEU A 93 2.38 7.69 -5.90
N ILE A 94 1.84 8.14 -7.03
CA ILE A 94 2.48 9.17 -7.88
C ILE A 94 2.30 10.57 -7.27
N SER A 95 1.15 10.86 -6.66
CA SER A 95 0.81 12.20 -6.15
C SER A 95 1.67 12.66 -4.97
N ILE A 96 2.29 11.73 -4.23
CA ILE A 96 3.09 12.06 -3.04
C ILE A 96 4.32 12.90 -3.38
N LYS A 97 5.07 12.56 -4.45
CA LYS A 97 6.29 13.27 -4.85
C LYS A 97 6.09 14.77 -5.17
N PRO A 98 5.17 15.16 -6.07
CA PRO A 98 4.95 16.57 -6.38
C PRO A 98 4.38 17.35 -5.20
N VAL A 99 3.60 16.70 -4.32
CA VAL A 99 3.06 17.34 -3.11
C VAL A 99 4.18 17.65 -2.12
N GLU A 100 5.09 16.70 -1.89
CA GLU A 100 6.25 16.90 -1.00
C GLU A 100 7.17 18.01 -1.51
N GLU A 101 7.48 18.02 -2.81
CA GLU A 101 8.29 19.08 -3.43
C GLU A 101 7.66 20.46 -3.30
N ARG A 102 6.33 20.56 -3.44
CA ARG A 102 5.61 21.84 -3.26
C ARG A 102 5.62 22.30 -1.80
N PHE A 103 5.52 21.37 -0.85
CA PHE A 103 5.46 21.69 0.57
C PHE A 103 6.84 22.07 1.15
N ILE A 104 7.90 21.35 0.75
CA ILE A 104 9.27 21.62 1.20
C ILE A 104 9.82 22.90 0.55
N ARG A 105 9.54 23.15 -0.74
CA ARG A 105 9.96 24.38 -1.42
C ARG A 105 9.43 25.65 -0.75
N ASN A 106 8.19 25.62 -0.24
CA ASN A 106 7.61 26.76 0.49
C ASN A 106 8.28 27.02 1.85
N ARG A 107 8.83 26.00 2.52
CA ARG A 107 9.56 26.18 3.80
C ARG A 107 10.99 26.68 3.58
N ARG A 108 11.66 26.30 2.49
CA ARG A 108 13.02 26.76 2.19
C ARG A 108 13.08 28.23 1.79
N ASN A 109 12.06 28.74 1.08
CA ASN A 109 12.00 30.15 0.70
C ASN A 109 11.86 31.12 1.90
N ARG A 110 11.34 30.66 3.05
CA ARG A 110 11.22 31.51 4.24
C ARG A 110 12.52 31.68 5.04
N ARG A 111 13.50 30.79 4.91
CA ARG A 111 14.78 30.90 5.66
C ARG A 111 15.85 31.75 4.96
N ILE A 112 15.64 32.13 3.70
CA ILE A 112 16.59 32.94 2.92
C ILE A 112 16.28 34.44 3.08
N THR A 113 15.12 34.80 3.65
CA THR A 113 14.73 36.21 3.89
C THR A 113 15.04 36.68 5.31
N ASP A 114 15.61 35.83 6.17
CA ASP A 114 16.06 36.26 7.49
C ASP A 114 17.41 37.00 7.32
N PRO A 115 17.51 38.30 7.67
CA PRO A 115 18.77 39.03 7.58
C PRO A 115 19.81 38.36 8.48
N HIS A 116 21.02 38.15 7.95
CA HIS A 116 22.14 37.67 8.75
C HIS A 116 22.50 38.75 9.80
N PRO A 117 22.56 38.44 11.11
CA PRO A 117 22.74 39.46 12.15
C PRO A 117 24.14 40.07 12.24
N THR A 118 25.02 39.91 11.24
CA THR A 118 26.41 40.37 11.29
C THR A 118 26.71 41.56 10.38
N ASP A 119 25.70 42.23 9.82
CA ASP A 119 25.89 43.37 8.90
C ASP A 119 25.46 44.73 9.51
N VAL A 120 25.56 44.86 10.84
CA VAL A 120 25.21 46.09 11.58
C VAL A 120 26.35 46.56 12.51
N SER A 121 27.58 46.15 12.22
CA SER A 121 28.76 46.55 13.00
C SER A 121 29.91 46.98 12.09
N GLU A 122 29.67 48.01 11.29
CA GLU A 122 30.69 48.97 10.83
C GLU A 122 30.14 50.39 10.97
#